data_AF-A0A1Q8A349-F1
#
_entry.id   AF-A0A1Q8A349-F1
#
_cell.length_a   1.000
_cell.length_b   1.000
_cell.length_c   1.000
_cell.angle_alpha   90.00
_cell.angle_beta   90.00
_cell.angle_gamma   90.00
#
_symmetry.space_group_name_H-M   'P 1'
#
loop_
_entity.id
_entity.type
_entity.pdbx_description
1 polymer ?
#
loop_
_entity_poly.entity_id
_entity_poly.type
_entity_poly.pdbx_seq_one_letter_code
_entity_poly.pdbx_strand_id
1 'polypeptide(L)'
;MAVIFYALGNVIIEQKLKSYTQFGIMLYCYVPMIVMTLGALAVSRYRQQPISFPAGDAVYVAGLIAIVFFVGDTFFFSAYTNNADAFTVSSIAVMFPAAASLMKYFWTGQVPNRYHLAAYAIAVAAVALAEKGNEIQNMAQR
;
A
#
# COMPACT_ATOMS: atom_id res chain seq x y z
N MET A 1 -0.37 -14.95 -2.80
CA MET A 1 -1.76 -14.59 -2.45
C MET A 1 -1.94 -13.09 -2.19
N ALA A 2 -1.16 -12.46 -1.30
CA ALA A 2 -1.29 -11.00 -1.04
C ALA A 2 -1.23 -10.15 -2.33
N VAL A 3 -0.24 -10.40 -3.20
CA VAL A 3 -0.07 -9.68 -4.48
C VAL A 3 -1.33 -9.72 -5.35
N ILE A 4 -2.06 -10.85 -5.37
CA ILE A 4 -3.28 -11.02 -6.16
C ILE A 4 -4.41 -10.15 -5.59
N PHE A 5 -4.59 -10.12 -4.26
CA PHE A 5 -5.61 -9.29 -3.62
C PHE A 5 -5.32 -7.79 -3.78
N TYR A 6 -4.05 -7.38 -3.66
CA TYR A 6 -3.65 -5.99 -3.93
C TYR A 6 -3.88 -5.60 -5.39
N ALA A 7 -3.49 -6.45 -6.35
CA ALA A 7 -3.75 -6.20 -7.77
C ALA A 7 -5.25 -6.12 -8.09
N LEU A 8 -6.06 -7.03 -7.52
CA LEU A 8 -7.52 -7.00 -7.68
C LEU A 8 -8.11 -5.72 -7.09
N GLY A 9 -7.66 -5.30 -5.90
CA GLY A 9 -8.07 -4.03 -5.30
C GLY A 9 -7.78 -2.85 -6.21
N ASN A 10 -6.56 -2.78 -6.77
CA ASN A 10 -6.14 -1.72 -7.70
C ASN A 10 -7.03 -1.66 -8.95
N VAL A 11 -7.36 -2.81 -9.54
CA VAL A 11 -8.25 -2.89 -10.71
C VAL A 11 -9.68 -2.47 -10.36
N ILE A 12 -10.22 -2.91 -9.21
CA ILE A 12 -11.57 -2.52 -8.79
C ILE A 12 -11.65 -1.02 -8.53
N ILE A 13 -10.64 -0.45 -7.86
CA ILE A 13 -10.56 0.99 -7.60
C ILE A 13 -10.53 1.75 -8.91
N GLU A 14 -9.68 1.32 -9.85
CA GLU A 14 -9.61 1.91 -11.17
C GLU A 14 -10.95 1.86 -11.92
N GLN A 15 -11.57 0.69 -12.02
CA GLN A 15 -12.73 0.48 -12.89
C GLN A 15 -14.05 0.99 -12.29
N LYS A 16 -14.16 1.04 -10.97
CA LYS A 16 -15.43 1.30 -10.28
C LYS A 16 -15.40 2.52 -9.38
N LEU A 17 -14.23 2.95 -8.92
CA LEU A 17 -14.13 3.95 -7.86
C LEU A 17 -13.45 5.26 -8.26
N LYS A 18 -12.79 5.35 -9.42
CA LYS A 18 -12.11 6.57 -9.91
C LYS A 18 -12.97 7.84 -9.91
N SER A 19 -14.28 7.71 -10.10
CA SER A 19 -15.21 8.85 -10.17
C SER A 19 -15.59 9.44 -8.81
N TYR A 20 -15.27 8.76 -7.70
CA TYR A 20 -15.60 9.23 -6.36
C TYR A 20 -14.42 9.97 -5.72
N THR A 21 -14.69 10.71 -4.64
CA THR A 21 -13.64 11.41 -3.90
C THR A 21 -12.79 10.42 -3.10
N GLN A 22 -11.48 10.69 -3.00
CA GLN A 22 -10.53 9.83 -2.29
C GLN A 22 -10.98 9.52 -0.85
N PHE A 23 -11.47 10.53 -0.12
CA PHE A 23 -11.91 10.39 1.26
C PHE A 23 -13.22 9.60 1.37
N GLY A 24 -14.10 9.70 0.37
CA GLY A 24 -15.29 8.87 0.27
C GLY A 24 -14.91 7.40 0.14
N ILE A 25 -14.00 7.09 -0.80
CA ILE A 25 -13.50 5.72 -1.00
C ILE A 25 -12.86 5.20 0.30
N MET A 26 -11.97 5.96 0.92
CA MET A 26 -11.30 5.59 2.18
C MET A 26 -12.31 5.23 3.27
N LEU A 27 -13.34 6.06 3.49
CA LEU A 27 -14.37 5.81 4.49
C LEU A 27 -15.08 4.47 4.24
N TYR A 28 -15.51 4.23 3.00
CA TYR A 28 -16.20 2.99 2.63
C TYR A 28 -15.29 1.77 2.60
N CYS A 29 -13.97 1.92 2.48
CA CYS A 29 -13.00 0.84 2.66
C CYS A 29 -12.72 0.54 4.14
N TYR A 30 -12.65 1.56 5.00
CA TYR A 30 -12.32 1.37 6.41
C TYR A 30 -13.44 0.72 7.22
N VAL A 31 -14.71 1.03 6.93
CA VAL A 31 -15.86 0.41 7.62
C VAL A 31 -15.82 -1.13 7.55
N PRO A 32 -15.77 -1.78 6.37
CA PRO A 32 -15.68 -3.24 6.30
C PRO A 32 -14.37 -3.78 6.88
N MET A 33 -13.24 -3.05 6.78
CA MET A 33 -11.99 -3.46 7.44
C MET A 33 -12.12 -3.55 8.97
N ILE A 34 -12.79 -2.59 9.59
CA ILE A 34 -13.08 -2.61 11.03
C ILE A 34 -13.94 -3.82 11.37
N VAL A 35 -15.04 -4.04 10.62
CA VAL A 35 -15.94 -5.19 10.84
C VAL A 35 -15.19 -6.52 10.71
N MET A 36 -14.36 -6.67 9.67
CA MET A 36 -13.54 -7.86 9.46
C MET A 36 -12.51 -8.07 10.57
N THR A 37 -11.91 -6.99 11.09
CA THR A 37 -10.95 -7.06 12.20
C THR A 37 -11.61 -7.54 13.48
N LEU A 38 -12.80 -7.01 13.81
CA LEU A 38 -13.59 -7.48 14.95
C LEU A 38 -14.02 -8.94 14.78
N GLY A 39 -14.43 -9.34 13.57
CA GLY A 39 -14.75 -10.73 13.24
C GLY A 39 -13.55 -11.66 13.41
N ALA A 40 -12.37 -11.26 12.95
CA ALA A 40 -11.14 -12.02 13.13
C ALA A 40 -10.78 -12.19 14.61
N LEU A 41 -10.92 -11.14 15.43
CA LEU A 41 -10.72 -11.21 16.88
C LEU A 41 -11.70 -12.19 17.54
N ALA A 42 -12.98 -12.16 17.14
CA ALA A 42 -13.99 -13.09 17.65
C ALA A 42 -13.64 -14.56 17.31
N VAL A 43 -13.17 -14.82 16.09
CA VAL A 43 -12.73 -16.17 15.66
C VAL A 43 -11.49 -16.62 16.43
N SER A 44 -10.49 -15.74 16.62
CA SER A 44 -9.30 -16.06 17.42
C SER A 44 -9.67 -16.36 18.87
N ARG A 45 -10.62 -15.61 19.44
CA ARG A 45 -11.14 -15.86 20.80
C ARG A 45 -11.84 -17.21 20.91
N TYR A 46 -12.65 -17.56 19.91
CA TYR A 46 -13.34 -18.86 19.82
C TYR A 46 -12.35 -20.03 19.73
N ARG A 47 -11.26 -19.86 18.96
CA ARG A 47 -10.17 -20.84 18.82
C ARG A 47 -9.20 -20.87 20.01
N GLN A 48 -9.50 -20.15 21.08
CA GLN A 48 -8.65 -20.03 22.27
C GLN A 48 -7.20 -19.59 21.95
N GLN A 49 -7.01 -18.83 20.87
CA GLN A 49 -5.71 -18.25 20.56
C GLN A 49 -5.40 -17.12 21.56
N PRO A 50 -4.14 -16.98 22.00
CA PRO A 50 -3.74 -15.86 22.85
C PRO A 50 -3.91 -14.56 22.08
N ILE A 51 -4.69 -13.62 22.64
CA ILE A 51 -4.87 -12.27 22.10
C ILE A 51 -4.13 -11.30 23.00
N SER A 52 -3.15 -10.61 22.45
CA SER A 52 -2.42 -9.54 23.13
C SER A 52 -2.75 -8.21 22.46
N PHE A 53 -3.20 -7.25 23.26
CA PHE A 53 -3.45 -5.89 22.80
C PHE A 53 -2.25 -5.00 23.12
N PRO A 54 -1.95 -3.99 22.27
CA PRO A 54 -0.98 -2.96 22.61
C PRO A 54 -1.38 -2.29 23.93
N ALA A 55 -0.42 -2.11 24.84
CA ALA A 55 -0.61 -1.47 26.12
C ALA A 55 0.55 -0.50 26.42
N GLY A 56 0.30 0.50 27.26
CA GLY A 56 1.27 1.54 27.61
C GLY A 56 1.78 2.28 26.37
N ASP A 57 3.10 2.41 26.26
CA ASP A 57 3.73 3.17 25.18
C ASP A 57 3.46 2.61 23.77
N ALA A 58 3.17 1.31 23.66
CA ALA A 58 2.84 0.67 22.39
C ALA A 58 1.55 1.22 21.77
N VAL A 59 0.63 1.77 22.58
CA VAL A 59 -0.60 2.41 22.10
C VAL A 59 -0.27 3.69 21.32
N TYR A 60 0.67 4.51 21.81
CA TYR A 60 1.08 5.72 21.11
C TYR A 60 1.79 5.40 19.79
N VAL A 61 2.64 4.36 19.78
CA VAL A 61 3.29 3.91 18.54
C VAL A 61 2.27 3.40 17.53
N ALA A 62 1.26 2.63 17.97
CA ALA A 62 0.16 2.19 17.11
C ALA A 62 -0.64 3.37 16.54
N GLY A 63 -0.90 4.39 17.36
CA GLY A 63 -1.56 5.63 16.93
C GLY A 63 -0.74 6.39 15.87
N LEU A 64 0.57 6.48 16.05
CA LEU A 64 1.46 7.12 15.07
C LEU A 64 1.47 6.35 13.74
N ILE A 65 1.47 5.02 13.78
CA ILE A 65 1.36 4.18 12.58
C ILE A 65 0.03 4.42 11.86
N ALA A 66 -1.08 4.59 12.60
CA ALA A 66 -2.38 4.90 12.00
C ALA A 66 -2.36 6.23 11.23
N ILE A 67 -1.68 7.25 11.74
CA ILE A 67 -1.49 8.53 11.03
C ILE A 67 -0.67 8.32 9.74
N VAL A 68 0.42 7.55 9.81
CA VAL A 68 1.24 7.24 8.63
C VAL A 68 0.43 6.51 7.56
N PHE A 69 -0.38 5.52 7.94
CA PHE A 69 -1.26 4.82 7.00
C PHE A 69 -2.34 5.73 6.44
N PHE A 70 -2.96 6.58 7.25
CA PHE A 70 -3.96 7.53 6.76
C PHE A 70 -3.38 8.46 5.70
N VAL A 71 -2.18 9.00 5.92
CA VAL A 71 -1.48 9.86 4.95
C VAL A 71 -1.12 9.05 3.69
N GLY A 72 -0.57 7.84 3.87
CA GLY A 72 -0.22 6.95 2.75
C GLY A 72 -1.43 6.59 1.90
N ASP A 73 -2.54 6.20 2.51
CA ASP A 73 -3.79 5.87 1.85
C ASP A 73 -4.37 7.09 1.13
N THR A 74 -4.26 8.29 1.71
CA THR A 74 -4.67 9.52 1.05
C THR A 74 -3.93 9.69 -0.28
N PHE A 75 -2.60 9.55 -0.31
CA PHE A 75 -1.83 9.61 -1.56
C PHE A 75 -2.20 8.49 -2.54
N PHE A 76 -2.38 7.28 -2.02
CA PHE A 76 -2.74 6.11 -2.83
C PHE A 76 -4.08 6.28 -3.54
N PHE A 77 -5.14 6.61 -2.81
CA PHE A 77 -6.46 6.85 -3.40
C PHE A 77 -6.48 8.13 -4.26
N SER A 78 -5.70 9.15 -3.89
CA SER A 78 -5.56 10.37 -4.70
C SER A 78 -5.07 10.06 -6.11
N ALA A 79 -4.06 9.18 -6.24
CA ALA A 79 -3.51 8.81 -7.54
C ALA A 79 -4.60 8.27 -8.49
N TYR A 80 -5.48 7.40 -8.01
CA TYR A 80 -6.60 6.90 -8.79
C TYR A 80 -7.63 7.98 -9.14
N THR A 81 -8.00 8.83 -8.19
CA THR A 81 -8.95 9.92 -8.45
C THR A 81 -8.41 11.00 -9.39
N ASN A 82 -7.09 11.06 -9.55
CA ASN A 82 -6.40 11.87 -10.57
C ASN A 82 -6.18 11.12 -11.88
N ASN A 83 -6.95 10.05 -12.13
CA ASN A 83 -6.95 9.23 -13.34
C ASN A 83 -5.70 8.38 -13.58
N ALA A 84 -4.81 8.20 -12.60
CA ALA A 84 -3.73 7.22 -12.73
C ALA A 84 -4.30 5.80 -12.89
N ASP A 85 -3.75 5.01 -13.79
CA ASP A 85 -4.12 3.61 -14.02
C ASP A 85 -3.50 2.68 -12.98
N ALA A 86 -4.10 1.50 -12.81
CA ALA A 86 -3.66 0.52 -11.85
C ALA A 86 -2.24 0.04 -12.11
N PHE A 87 -1.77 0.07 -13.36
CA PHE A 87 -0.42 -0.36 -13.69
C PHE A 87 0.62 0.67 -13.22
N THR A 88 0.41 1.97 -13.47
CA THR A 88 1.26 3.05 -12.94
C THR A 88 1.23 3.10 -11.41
N VAL A 89 0.08 2.99 -10.75
CA VAL A 89 0.04 3.00 -9.28
C VAL A 89 0.73 1.77 -8.69
N SER A 90 0.59 0.60 -9.33
CA SER A 90 1.24 -0.64 -8.88
C SER A 90 2.74 -0.67 -9.16
N SER A 91 3.23 0.01 -10.20
CA SER A 91 4.66 0.08 -10.54
C SER A 91 5.44 0.73 -9.38
N ILE A 92 4.87 1.75 -8.74
CA ILE A 92 5.47 2.44 -7.58
C ILE A 92 5.63 1.48 -6.39
N ALA A 93 4.76 0.47 -6.22
CA ALA A 93 4.89 -0.52 -5.15
C ALA A 93 6.18 -1.35 -5.26
N VAL A 94 6.78 -1.45 -6.45
CA VAL A 94 8.09 -2.11 -6.66
C VAL A 94 9.21 -1.36 -5.93
N MET A 95 9.04 -0.06 -5.66
CA MET A 95 10.00 0.77 -4.92
C MET A 95 9.85 0.67 -3.39
N PHE A 96 8.79 0.04 -2.87
CA PHE A 96 8.55 -0.05 -1.43
C PHE A 96 9.71 -0.69 -0.65
N PRO A 97 10.36 -1.78 -1.12
CA PRO A 97 11.52 -2.34 -0.42
C PRO A 97 12.70 -1.36 -0.33
N ALA A 98 12.91 -0.52 -1.35
CA ALA A 98 13.94 0.51 -1.34
C ALA A 98 13.63 1.62 -0.34
N ALA A 99 12.40 2.14 -0.39
CA ALA A 99 11.91 3.16 0.55
C ALA A 99 11.93 2.65 2.00
N ALA A 100 11.48 1.40 2.24
CA ALA A 100 11.49 0.79 3.56
C ALA A 100 12.91 0.63 4.12
N SER A 101 13.88 0.23 3.27
CA SER A 101 15.27 0.16 3.70
C SER A 101 15.88 1.52 4.00
N LEU A 102 15.50 2.57 3.26
CA LEU A 102 15.93 3.93 3.54
C LEU A 102 15.37 4.42 4.89
N MET A 103 14.08 4.20 5.14
CA MET A 103 13.46 4.53 6.43
C MET A 103 14.09 3.74 7.58
N LYS A 104 14.40 2.47 7.36
CA LYS A 104 15.11 1.63 8.34
C LYS A 104 16.52 2.13 8.61
N TYR A 105 17.24 2.59 7.60
CA TYR A 105 18.54 3.23 7.77
C TYR A 105 18.43 4.47 8.65
N PHE A 106 17.45 5.35 8.42
CA PHE A 106 17.23 6.54 9.25
C PHE A 106 16.78 6.20 10.68
N TRP A 107 16.02 5.11 10.88
CA TRP A 107 15.48 4.76 12.18
C TRP A 107 16.45 3.95 13.06
N THR A 108 17.12 2.94 12.49
CA THR A 108 17.98 2.00 13.24
C THR A 108 19.46 2.09 12.86
N GLY A 109 19.84 2.93 11.90
CA GLY A 109 21.21 3.00 11.37
C GLY A 109 21.63 1.79 10.54
N GLN A 110 20.71 0.87 10.22
CA GLN A 110 21.06 -0.35 9.49
C GLN A 110 21.31 -0.06 8.01
N VAL A 111 22.51 -0.38 7.52
CA VAL A 111 22.92 -0.14 6.13
C VAL A 111 22.47 -1.29 5.23
N PRO A 112 21.91 -1.02 4.02
CA PRO A 112 21.59 -2.06 3.04
C PRO A 112 22.87 -2.74 2.52
N ASN A 113 22.78 -4.05 2.25
CA ASN A 113 23.88 -4.80 1.65
C ASN A 113 23.92 -4.63 0.11
N ARG A 114 24.98 -5.11 -0.52
CA ARG A 114 25.16 -5.03 -1.98
C ARG A 114 24.02 -5.66 -2.81
N TYR A 115 23.34 -6.68 -2.29
CA TYR A 115 22.21 -7.32 -2.98
C TYR A 115 20.94 -6.46 -2.90
N HIS A 116 20.74 -5.78 -1.78
CA HIS A 116 19.66 -4.80 -1.63
C HIS A 116 19.84 -3.64 -2.62
N LEU A 117 21.06 -3.11 -2.74
CA LEU A 117 21.37 -2.04 -3.70
C LEU A 117 21.12 -2.48 -5.14
N ALA A 118 21.53 -3.71 -5.51
CA ALA A 118 21.25 -4.27 -6.83
C ALA A 118 19.74 -4.42 -7.08
N ALA A 119 18.97 -4.88 -6.09
CA ALA A 119 17.52 -4.96 -6.17
C ALA A 119 16.87 -3.59 -6.38
N TYR A 120 17.40 -2.52 -5.77
CA TYR A 120 16.88 -1.16 -5.97
C TYR A 120 17.12 -0.66 -7.40
N ALA A 121 18.30 -0.95 -7.97
CA ALA A 121 18.58 -0.61 -9.37
C ALA A 121 17.62 -1.33 -10.33
N ILE A 122 17.33 -2.62 -10.09
CA ILE A 122 16.38 -3.40 -10.87
C ILE A 122 14.96 -2.84 -10.70
N ALA A 123 14.57 -2.46 -9.48
CA ALA A 123 13.26 -1.86 -9.22
C ALA A 123 13.06 -0.57 -10.02
N VAL A 124 14.06 0.33 -10.02
CA VAL A 124 14.02 1.57 -10.81
C VAL A 124 13.88 1.28 -12.30
N ALA A 125 14.65 0.32 -12.83
CA ALA A 125 14.55 -0.06 -14.24
C ALA A 125 13.17 -0.63 -14.58
N ALA A 126 12.60 -1.46 -13.72
CA ALA A 126 11.26 -2.02 -13.90
C ALA A 126 10.19 -0.93 -13.93
N VAL A 127 10.25 0.04 -13.03
CA VAL A 127 9.32 1.20 -13.02
C VAL A 127 9.49 2.03 -14.28
N ALA A 128 10.71 2.36 -14.69
CA ALA A 128 10.97 3.15 -15.88
C ALA A 128 10.42 2.47 -17.16
N LEU A 129 10.59 1.16 -17.28
CA LEU A 129 10.04 0.39 -18.40
C LEU A 129 8.51 0.31 -18.36
N ALA A 130 7.93 0.17 -17.17
CA ALA A 130 6.49 0.16 -16.98
C ALA A 130 5.85 1.49 -17.40
N GLU A 131 6.38 2.62 -16.94
CA GLU A 131 5.90 3.95 -17.32
C GLU A 131 6.05 4.18 -18.83
N LYS A 132 7.19 3.78 -19.42
CA LYS A 132 7.39 3.90 -20.87
C LYS A 132 6.39 3.07 -21.68
N GLY A 133 6.07 1.86 -21.21
CA GLY A 133 5.04 1.03 -21.82
C GLY A 133 3.65 1.70 -21.78
N ASN A 134 3.32 2.32 -20.66
CA ASN A 134 2.04 3.01 -20.49
C ASN A 134 1.92 4.26 -21.38
N GLU A 135 2.99 5.05 -21.52
CA GLU A 135 3.05 6.17 -22.48
C GLU A 135 2.73 5.73 -23.92
N ILE A 136 3.35 4.64 -24.37
CA ILE A 136 3.18 4.11 -25.73
C ILE A 136 1.73 3.64 -25.94
N GLN A 137 1.15 2.94 -24.97
CA GLN A 137 -0.23 2.48 -25.03
C GLN A 137 -1.22 3.65 -25.13
N ASN A 138 -1.02 4.71 -24.33
CA ASN A 138 -1.86 5.91 -24.34
C ASN A 138 -1.77 6.69 -25.67
N MET A 139 -0.60 6.67 -26.34
CA MET A 139 -0.47 7.26 -27.68
C MET A 139 -1.20 6.45 -28.76
N ALA A 140 -1.25 5.12 -28.63
CA ALA A 140 -1.92 4.25 -29.60
C ALA A 140 -3.46 4.26 -29.49
N GLN A 141 -4.01 4.78 -28.39
CA GLN A 141 -5.46 4.87 -28.15
C GLN A 141 -6.07 6.25 -28.49
N ARG A 142 -5.26 7.22 -28.91
CA ARG A 142 -5.70 8.54 -29.41
C ARG A 142 -5.84 8.54 -30.93
#